data_AF-A0A961YWN4-F1
#
_entry.id   AF-A0A961YWN4-F1
#
_cell.length_a   1.000
_cell.length_b   1.000
_cell.length_c   1.000
_cell.angle_alpha   90.00
_cell.angle_beta   90.00
_cell.angle_gamma   90.00
#
_symmetry.space_group_name_H-M   'P 1'
#
loop_
_entity.id
_entity.type
_entity.pdbx_description
1 polymer ?
#
loop_
_entity_poly.entity_id
_entity_poly.type
_entity_poly.pdbx_seq_one_letter_code
_entity_poly.pdbx_strand_id
1 'polypeptide(L)'
;MIILQALASLALRVALAIPFWRSGLVRWDGFLALKPATKYLYENEYALNLLAQLKLVEKAPLLPYADIFAWAGSFAEIILPAALVIGFATRLSALGLLGMTIVIFMVNPASWPNEALPWAAMALALIVYGPGLFSIDRLIWNAVRGR
;
A
#
# COMPACT_ATOMS: atom_id res chain seq x y z
N MET A 1 6.27 -28.92 4.50
CA MET A 1 5.40 -27.84 5.02
C MET A 1 6.04 -26.45 4.95
N ILE A 2 7.30 -26.30 5.39
CA ILE A 2 8.01 -25.00 5.45
C ILE A 2 8.20 -24.33 4.06
N ILE A 3 8.59 -25.09 3.03
CA ILE A 3 8.77 -24.54 1.66
C ILE A 3 7.44 -24.01 1.09
N LEU A 4 6.35 -24.76 1.30
CA LEU A 4 5.03 -24.37 0.83
C LEU A 4 4.55 -23.07 1.50
N GLN A 5 4.79 -22.90 2.80
CA GLN A 5 4.53 -21.64 3.50
C GLN A 5 5.35 -20.47 2.95
N ALA A 6 6.61 -20.72 2.57
CA ALA A 6 7.47 -19.70 1.97
C ALA A 6 6.97 -19.25 0.59
N LEU A 7 6.54 -20.21 -0.23
CA LEU A 7 5.93 -19.93 -1.54
C LEU A 7 4.60 -19.18 -1.38
N ALA A 8 3.76 -19.58 -0.43
CA ALA A 8 2.51 -18.88 -0.13
C ALA A 8 2.76 -17.43 0.31
N SER A 9 3.71 -17.21 1.22
CA SER A 9 4.10 -15.86 1.64
C SER A 9 4.65 -15.03 0.47
N LEU A 10 5.48 -15.62 -0.40
CA LEU A 10 5.97 -14.92 -1.61
C LEU A 10 4.82 -14.56 -2.56
N ALA A 11 3.90 -15.50 -2.82
CA ALA A 11 2.74 -15.28 -3.66
C ALA A 11 1.86 -14.15 -3.11
N LEU A 12 1.60 -14.12 -1.80
CA LEU A 12 0.86 -13.03 -1.15
C LEU A 12 1.55 -11.67 -1.31
N ARG A 13 2.88 -11.62 -1.12
CA ARG A 13 3.65 -10.37 -1.28
C ARG A 13 3.58 -9.84 -2.70
N VAL A 14 3.76 -10.71 -3.70
CA VAL A 14 3.67 -10.33 -5.12
C VAL A 14 2.25 -9.94 -5.51
N ALA A 15 1.25 -10.75 -5.15
CA ALA A 15 -0.14 -10.51 -5.50
C ALA A 15 -0.67 -9.19 -4.91
N LEU A 16 -0.33 -8.90 -3.65
CA LEU A 16 -0.68 -7.63 -3.02
C LEU A 16 0.07 -6.45 -3.64
N ALA A 17 1.33 -6.61 -4.03
CA ALA A 17 2.14 -5.53 -4.56
C ALA A 17 1.71 -5.05 -5.97
N ILE A 18 1.28 -5.96 -6.83
CA ILE A 18 0.94 -5.67 -8.24
C ILE A 18 -0.03 -4.49 -8.43
N PRO A 19 -1.22 -4.45 -7.81
CA PRO A 19 -2.19 -3.38 -8.05
C PRO A 19 -1.62 -2.00 -7.67
N PHE A 20 -0.96 -1.91 -6.52
CA PHE A 20 -0.34 -0.66 -6.05
C PHE A 20 0.81 -0.24 -6.96
N TRP A 21 1.68 -1.18 -7.36
CA TRP A 21 2.79 -0.87 -8.26
C TRP A 21 2.30 -0.33 -9.61
N ARG A 22 1.28 -0.97 -10.19
CA ARG A 22 0.70 -0.55 -11.47
C ARG A 22 0.03 0.83 -11.36
N SER A 23 -0.66 1.10 -10.25
CA SER A 23 -1.21 2.42 -9.95
C SER A 23 -0.10 3.46 -9.79
N GLY A 24 0.95 3.14 -9.04
CA GLY A 24 2.04 4.07 -8.78
C GLY A 24 2.77 4.48 -10.05
N LEU A 25 3.10 3.52 -10.93
CA LEU A 25 3.85 3.79 -12.16
C LEU A 25 3.15 4.79 -13.10
N VAL A 26 1.81 4.81 -13.14
CA VAL A 26 1.08 5.69 -14.06
C VAL A 26 0.96 7.14 -13.57
N ARG A 27 1.28 7.41 -12.29
CA ARG A 27 1.18 8.74 -11.67
C ARG A 27 2.32 9.69 -12.00
N TRP A 28 3.39 9.18 -12.59
CA TRP A 28 4.60 9.94 -12.88
C TRP A 28 4.65 10.35 -14.36
N ASP A 29 5.15 11.55 -14.61
CA ASP A 29 5.36 12.13 -15.94
C ASP A 29 6.86 12.36 -16.24
N GLY A 30 7.74 11.85 -15.38
CA GLY A 30 9.18 12.04 -15.43
C GLY A 30 9.83 11.73 -14.09
N PHE A 31 11.14 11.98 -13.97
CA PHE A 31 11.85 11.83 -12.70
C PHE A 31 11.36 12.89 -11.70
N LEU A 32 10.75 12.45 -10.60
CA LEU A 32 10.19 13.33 -9.57
C LEU A 32 9.21 14.38 -10.13
N ALA A 33 8.41 14.00 -11.12
CA ALA A 33 7.34 14.83 -11.66
C ALA A 33 6.02 14.05 -11.61
N LEU A 34 5.07 14.53 -10.81
CA LEU A 34 3.71 13.99 -10.76
C LEU A 34 2.84 14.60 -11.84
N LYS A 35 1.95 13.78 -12.42
CA LYS A 35 0.97 14.25 -13.38
C LYS A 35 -0.02 15.22 -12.73
N PRO A 36 -0.47 16.27 -13.44
CA PRO A 36 -1.54 17.14 -12.97
C PRO A 36 -2.82 16.37 -12.61
N ALA A 37 -3.12 15.31 -13.37
CA ALA A 37 -4.25 14.42 -13.08
C ALA A 37 -4.16 13.74 -11.71
N THR A 38 -2.95 13.39 -11.25
CA THR A 38 -2.76 12.79 -9.92
C THR A 38 -3.04 13.82 -8.83
N LYS A 39 -2.54 15.05 -8.98
CA LYS A 39 -2.84 16.13 -8.01
C LYS A 39 -4.35 16.42 -7.95
N TYR A 40 -4.98 16.50 -9.11
CA TYR A 40 -6.43 16.68 -9.23
C TYR A 40 -7.22 15.57 -8.52
N LEU A 41 -6.81 14.31 -8.69
CA LEU A 41 -7.45 13.16 -8.04
C LEU A 41 -7.40 13.27 -6.52
N TYR A 42 -6.25 13.70 -5.96
CA TYR A 42 -6.10 13.87 -4.52
C TYR A 42 -6.91 15.04 -3.97
N GLU A 43 -6.95 16.16 -4.70
CA GLU A 43 -7.71 17.35 -4.31
C GLU A 43 -9.22 17.13 -4.38
N ASN A 44 -9.72 16.47 -5.43
CA ASN A 44 -11.14 16.42 -5.74
C ASN A 44 -11.81 15.12 -5.33
N GLU A 45 -11.10 13.98 -5.40
CA GLU A 45 -11.69 12.69 -5.05
C GLU A 45 -11.27 12.24 -3.65
N TYR A 46 -9.97 12.18 -3.35
CA TYR A 46 -9.52 11.67 -2.05
C TYR A 46 -9.84 12.63 -0.89
N ALA A 47 -9.46 13.90 -0.98
CA ALA A 47 -9.66 14.86 0.10
C ALA A 47 -11.16 15.12 0.37
N LEU A 48 -11.96 15.17 -0.70
CA LEU A 48 -13.39 15.42 -0.60
C LEU A 48 -14.14 14.20 -0.06
N ASN A 49 -13.90 13.01 -0.60
CA ASN A 49 -14.66 11.82 -0.22
C ASN A 49 -14.28 11.27 1.15
N LEU A 50 -13.00 11.32 1.55
CA LEU A 50 -12.54 10.70 2.79
C LEU A 50 -13.21 11.28 4.05
N LEU A 51 -13.42 12.60 4.07
CA LEU A 51 -14.03 13.29 5.22
C LEU A 51 -15.52 13.57 5.05
N ALA A 52 -16.01 13.72 3.81
CA ALA A 52 -17.44 13.80 3.55
C ALA A 52 -18.16 12.49 3.89
N GLN A 53 -17.56 11.33 3.57
CA GLN A 53 -18.17 10.02 3.89
C GLN A 53 -18.24 9.74 5.39
N LEU A 54 -17.29 10.29 6.18
CA LEU A 54 -17.35 10.22 7.65
C LEU A 54 -18.37 11.20 8.25
N LYS A 55 -19.01 12.07 7.46
CA LYS A 55 -19.92 13.14 7.90
C LYS A 55 -19.34 14.06 8.99
N LEU A 56 -18.02 14.08 9.14
CA LEU A 56 -17.35 14.83 10.21
C LEU A 56 -17.15 16.29 9.86
N VAL A 57 -17.11 16.65 8.56
CA VAL A 57 -16.94 18.05 8.12
C VAL A 57 -17.68 18.29 6.79
N GLU A 58 -18.36 19.44 6.70
CA GLU A 58 -19.13 19.88 5.52
C GLU A 58 -18.23 20.35 4.35
N LYS A 59 -16.97 20.70 4.64
CA LYS A 59 -15.97 21.21 3.69
C LYS A 59 -14.61 20.56 3.99
N ALA A 60 -14.06 19.81 3.03
CA ALA A 60 -12.87 18.97 3.23
C ALA A 60 -11.65 19.70 3.84
N PRO A 61 -11.32 19.47 5.13
CA PRO A 61 -10.15 20.05 5.81
C PRO A 61 -8.78 19.69 5.20
N LEU A 62 -8.73 18.65 4.36
CA LEU A 62 -7.49 18.12 3.80
C LEU A 62 -7.03 18.86 2.54
N LEU A 63 -7.87 19.73 1.96
CA LEU A 63 -7.53 20.50 0.76
C LEU A 63 -6.17 21.23 0.83
N PRO A 64 -5.82 21.91 1.95
CA PRO A 64 -4.53 22.61 2.07
C PRO A 64 -3.32 21.67 2.03
N TYR A 65 -3.52 20.37 2.32
CA TYR A 65 -2.47 19.36 2.40
C TYR A 65 -2.56 18.32 1.27
N ALA A 66 -3.49 18.49 0.32
CA ALA A 66 -3.74 17.54 -0.74
C ALA A 66 -2.48 17.23 -1.57
N ASP A 67 -1.63 18.23 -1.83
CA ASP A 67 -0.36 18.03 -2.56
C ASP A 67 0.59 17.12 -1.75
N ILE A 68 0.68 17.30 -0.42
CA ILE A 68 1.49 16.43 0.45
C ILE A 68 1.00 14.98 0.38
N PHE A 69 -0.32 14.77 0.44
CA PHE A 69 -0.90 13.44 0.32
C PHE A 69 -0.71 12.84 -1.08
N ALA A 70 -0.76 13.64 -2.14
CA ALA A 70 -0.48 13.20 -3.50
C ALA A 70 0.95 12.69 -3.64
N TRP A 71 1.93 13.42 -3.10
CA TRP A 71 3.32 12.99 -3.07
C TRP A 71 3.53 11.76 -2.19
N ALA A 72 3.07 11.79 -0.94
CA ALA A 72 3.23 10.70 0.01
C ALA A 72 2.60 9.40 -0.52
N GLY A 73 1.37 9.48 -1.05
CA GLY A 73 0.69 8.34 -1.65
C GLY A 73 1.38 7.82 -2.90
N SER A 74 1.84 8.71 -3.79
CA SER A 74 2.55 8.29 -5.01
C SER A 74 3.90 7.62 -4.72
N PHE A 75 4.63 8.08 -3.71
CA PHE A 75 5.84 7.39 -3.24
C PHE A 75 5.51 6.07 -2.56
N ALA A 76 4.47 6.04 -1.71
CA ALA A 76 4.05 4.82 -1.02
C ALA A 76 3.66 3.71 -2.00
N GLU A 77 3.01 4.04 -3.12
CA GLU A 77 2.64 3.09 -4.19
C GLU A 77 3.80 2.51 -4.98
N ILE A 78 5.01 3.03 -4.81
CA ILE A 78 6.24 2.46 -5.38
C ILE A 78 7.06 1.78 -4.29
N ILE A 79 7.34 2.49 -3.20
CA ILE A 79 8.28 2.04 -2.17
C ILE A 79 7.72 0.86 -1.36
N LEU A 80 6.48 0.94 -0.89
CA LEU A 80 5.89 -0.12 -0.07
C LEU A 80 5.73 -1.44 -0.81
N PRO A 81 5.19 -1.48 -2.04
CA PRO A 81 5.13 -2.74 -2.77
C PRO A 81 6.53 -3.27 -3.14
N ALA A 82 7.55 -2.40 -3.28
CA ALA A 82 8.93 -2.82 -3.59
C ALA A 82 9.49 -3.59 -2.40
N ALA A 83 9.43 -2.90 -1.25
CA ALA A 83 9.84 -3.42 0.04
C ALA A 83 9.11 -4.71 0.36
N LEU A 84 7.79 -4.77 0.07
CA LEU A 84 7.02 -5.98 0.28
C LEU A 84 7.52 -7.14 -0.58
N VAL A 85 7.70 -6.96 -1.89
CA VAL A 85 8.14 -8.04 -2.80
C VAL A 85 9.50 -8.61 -2.39
N ILE A 86 10.48 -7.75 -2.10
CA ILE A 86 11.81 -8.20 -1.66
C ILE A 86 11.79 -8.78 -0.24
N GLY A 87 10.68 -8.61 0.49
CA GLY A 87 10.52 -9.05 1.87
C GLY A 87 11.37 -8.25 2.84
N PHE A 88 11.41 -6.93 2.65
CA PHE A 88 12.03 -5.95 3.54
C PHE A 88 10.96 -5.26 4.39
N ALA A 89 11.18 -5.24 5.70
CA ALA A 89 10.27 -4.75 6.71
C ALA A 89 8.84 -5.24 6.47
N THR A 90 8.66 -6.52 6.11
CA THR A 90 7.45 -7.03 5.45
C THR A 90 6.17 -6.75 6.24
N ARG A 91 6.21 -6.84 7.57
CA ARG A 91 5.06 -6.53 8.43
C ARG A 91 4.70 -5.04 8.36
N LEU A 92 5.69 -4.14 8.33
CA LEU A 92 5.48 -2.70 8.18
C LEU A 92 5.02 -2.34 6.77
N SER A 93 5.63 -2.94 5.74
CA SER A 93 5.23 -2.76 4.34
C SER A 93 3.77 -3.21 4.12
N ALA A 94 3.39 -4.36 4.68
CA ALA A 94 2.01 -4.86 4.63
C ALA A 94 1.04 -3.98 5.42
N LEU A 95 1.44 -3.46 6.59
CA LEU A 95 0.64 -2.51 7.36
C LEU A 95 0.41 -1.20 6.59
N GLY A 96 1.43 -0.67 5.92
CA GLY A 96 1.30 0.51 5.08
C GLY A 96 0.32 0.28 3.92
N LEU A 97 0.44 -0.86 3.23
CA LEU A 97 -0.49 -1.21 2.14
C LEU A 97 -1.92 -1.49 2.63
N LEU A 98 -2.08 -2.02 3.85
CA LEU A 98 -3.40 -2.12 4.48
C LEU A 98 -4.00 -0.74 4.74
N GLY A 99 -3.21 0.21 5.24
CA GLY A 99 -3.64 1.60 5.41
C GLY A 99 -4.09 2.22 4.09
N MET A 100 -3.33 2.03 3.02
CA MET A 100 -3.72 2.50 1.68
C MET A 100 -5.01 1.82 1.18
N THR A 101 -5.15 0.52 1.41
CA THR A 101 -6.37 -0.23 1.07
C THR A 101 -7.60 0.35 1.76
N ILE A 102 -7.48 0.71 3.04
CA ILE A 102 -8.57 1.35 3.80
C ILE A 102 -8.91 2.71 3.20
N VAL A 103 -7.91 3.54 2.89
CA VAL A 103 -8.14 4.86 2.27
C VAL A 103 -8.86 4.71 0.92
N ILE A 104 -8.43 3.77 0.07
CA ILE A 104 -9.06 3.49 -1.23
C ILE A 104 -10.52 3.06 -1.03
N PHE A 105 -10.79 2.16 -0.08
CA PHE A 105 -12.15 1.73 0.24
C PHE A 105 -13.03 2.90 0.72
N MET A 106 -12.48 3.79 1.56
CA MET A 106 -13.21 4.97 2.02
C MET A 106 -13.49 6.00 0.92
N VAL A 107 -12.72 5.99 -0.17
CA VAL A 107 -13.01 6.84 -1.33
C VAL A 107 -14.03 6.18 -2.24
N ASN A 108 -13.89 4.88 -2.49
CA ASN A 108 -14.80 4.10 -3.31
C ASN A 108 -15.27 2.83 -2.58
N PRO A 109 -16.39 2.87 -1.83
CA PRO A 109 -16.89 1.72 -1.10
C PRO A 109 -17.26 0.52 -1.97
N ALA A 110 -17.56 0.75 -3.27
CA ALA A 110 -17.84 -0.32 -4.22
C ALA A 110 -16.62 -1.21 -4.50
N SER A 111 -15.41 -0.75 -4.16
CA SER A 111 -14.17 -1.54 -4.27
C SER A 111 -14.11 -2.71 -3.29
N TRP A 112 -14.98 -2.76 -2.28
CA TRP A 112 -14.92 -3.76 -1.20
C TRP A 112 -14.83 -5.21 -1.69
N PRO A 113 -15.77 -5.74 -2.49
CA PRO A 113 -15.80 -7.18 -2.77
C PRO A 113 -14.66 -7.64 -3.67
N ASN A 114 -14.25 -6.78 -4.60
CA ASN A 114 -13.38 -7.18 -5.72
C ASN A 114 -11.91 -6.78 -5.51
N GLU A 115 -11.66 -5.71 -4.76
CA GLU A 115 -10.34 -5.11 -4.61
C GLU A 115 -9.94 -5.04 -3.13
N ALA A 116 -10.65 -4.24 -2.34
CA ALA A 116 -10.20 -3.89 -1.00
C ALA A 116 -10.22 -5.08 -0.04
N LEU A 117 -11.23 -5.95 -0.09
CA LEU A 117 -11.29 -7.14 0.77
C LEU A 117 -10.16 -8.14 0.45
N PRO A 118 -9.94 -8.56 -0.81
CA PRO A 118 -8.78 -9.38 -1.15
C PRO A 118 -7.45 -8.76 -0.72
N TRP A 119 -7.24 -7.46 -0.96
CA TRP A 119 -5.99 -6.79 -0.60
C TRP A 119 -5.79 -6.74 0.92
N ALA A 120 -6.83 -6.39 1.66
CA ALA A 120 -6.81 -6.37 3.12
C ALA A 120 -6.54 -7.76 3.70
N ALA A 121 -7.17 -8.81 3.15
CA ALA A 121 -6.95 -10.19 3.59
C ALA A 121 -5.49 -10.62 3.36
N MET A 122 -4.91 -10.32 2.20
CA MET A 122 -3.50 -10.60 1.91
C MET A 122 -2.57 -9.82 2.84
N ALA A 123 -2.85 -8.54 3.08
CA ALA A 123 -2.05 -7.70 3.98
C ALA A 123 -2.10 -8.22 5.42
N LEU A 124 -3.29 -8.55 5.95
CA LEU A 124 -3.46 -9.13 7.27
C LEU A 124 -2.76 -10.47 7.41
N ALA A 125 -2.84 -11.34 6.39
CA ALA A 125 -2.10 -12.59 6.38
C ALA A 125 -0.58 -12.36 6.49
N LEU A 126 -0.03 -11.40 5.76
CA LEU A 126 1.39 -11.05 5.83
C LEU A 126 1.78 -10.41 7.18
N ILE A 127 0.90 -9.61 7.77
CA ILE A 127 1.10 -9.04 9.11
C ILE A 127 1.15 -10.14 10.16
N VAL A 128 0.24 -11.13 10.12
CA VAL A 128 0.15 -12.19 11.12
C VAL A 128 1.24 -13.24 10.92
N TYR A 129 1.29 -13.85 9.74
CA TYR A 129 2.16 -14.99 9.42
C TYR A 129 3.60 -14.55 9.05
N GLY A 130 3.79 -13.29 8.68
CA GLY A 130 5.11 -12.71 8.46
C GLY A 130 5.74 -13.00 7.08
N PRO A 131 7.06 -12.76 6.97
CA PRO A 131 7.75 -12.59 5.68
C PRO A 131 8.11 -13.89 4.94
N GLY A 132 7.97 -15.05 5.58
CA GLY A 132 8.38 -16.33 5.01
C GLY A 132 9.90 -16.50 4.89
N LEU A 133 10.35 -17.62 4.30
CA LEU A 133 11.78 -17.93 4.12
C LEU A 133 12.46 -17.03 3.10
N PHE A 134 11.79 -16.72 1.99
CA PHE A 134 12.34 -15.95 0.88
C PHE A 134 12.19 -14.44 1.12
N SER A 135 12.79 -13.95 2.21
CA SER A 135 12.72 -12.53 2.60
C SER A 135 14.06 -12.00 3.06
N ILE A 136 14.32 -10.74 2.74
CA ILE A 136 15.49 -10.01 3.25
C ILE A 136 15.42 -9.89 4.79
N ASP A 137 14.22 -9.75 5.37
CA ASP A 137 14.02 -9.73 6.81
C ASP A 137 14.66 -10.94 7.50
N ARG A 138 14.51 -12.12 6.91
CA ARG A 138 15.08 -13.35 7.46
C ARG A 138 16.59 -13.45 7.28
N LEU A 139 17.11 -12.96 6.14
CA LEU A 139 18.55 -12.86 5.89
C LEU A 139 19.22 -11.94 6.93
N ILE A 140 18.63 -10.77 7.19
CA ILE A 140 19.10 -9.81 8.20
C ILE A 140 19.06 -10.44 9.59
N TRP A 141 17.95 -11.07 9.95
CA TRP A 141 17.78 -11.70 11.27
C TRP A 141 18.81 -12.80 11.53
N ASN A 142 19.08 -13.64 10.53
CA ASN A 142 20.09 -14.69 10.62
C ASN A 142 21.51 -14.09 10.75
N ALA A 143 21.81 -13.02 10.02
CA ALA A 143 23.10 -12.34 10.08
C ALA A 143 23.35 -11.66 11.44
N VAL A 144 22.31 -11.11 12.06
CA VAL A 144 22.40 -10.47 13.40
C VAL A 144 22.52 -11.50 14.52
N ARG A 145 21.81 -12.63 14.43
CA ARG A 145 21.86 -13.71 15.45
C ARG A 145 23.05 -14.66 15.33
N GLY A 146 23.74 -14.65 14.21
CA GLY A 146 24.97 -15.42 13.99
C GLY A 146 26.23 -14.73 14.53
N ARG A 147 26.10 -13.58 15.20
CA ARG A 147 27.13 -12.89 15.97
C ARG A 147 26.83 -13.04 17.46
#